data_AF-A0AA88UJI9-F1
#
_entry.id   AF-A0AA88UJI9-F1
#
_cell.length_a   1.000
_cell.length_b   1.000
_cell.length_c   1.000
_cell.angle_alpha   90.00
_cell.angle_beta   90.00
_cell.angle_gamma   90.00
#
_symmetry.space_group_name_H-M   'P 1'
#
loop_
_entity.id
_entity.type
_entity.pdbx_description
1 polymer ?
#
loop_
_entity_poly.entity_id
_entity_poly.type
_entity_poly.pdbx_seq_one_letter_code
_entity_poly.pdbx_strand_id
1 'polypeptide(L)'
;MASWLMKWMVDPKRNWLAALHKRTISNRLRKYGLRYDDLYDPMYDLDIKEALNRLPREVVDARNQRLKRAMDLSMKHEYLPDDLQ
;
A
#
# COMPACT_ATOMS: atom_id res chain seq x y z
N MET A 1 -24.10 18.67 0.31
CA MET A 1 -24.87 17.72 1.15
C MET A 1 -24.55 16.23 0.91
N ALA A 2 -24.09 15.81 -0.28
CA ALA A 2 -23.71 14.40 -0.54
C ALA A 2 -22.52 13.88 0.31
N SER A 3 -21.72 14.76 0.90
CA SER A 3 -20.49 14.39 1.61
C SER A 3 -20.70 13.56 2.89
N TRP A 4 -21.82 13.69 3.62
CA TRP A 4 -21.96 13.01 4.93
C TRP A 4 -22.35 11.54 4.77
N LEU A 5 -23.36 11.27 3.93
CA LEU A 5 -23.79 9.91 3.63
C LEU A 5 -22.69 9.12 2.90
N MET A 6 -22.00 9.74 1.93
CA MET A 6 -20.89 9.09 1.23
C MET A 6 -19.75 8.73 2.19
N LYS A 7 -19.36 9.65 3.08
CA LYS A 7 -18.35 9.38 4.12
C LYS A 7 -18.80 8.26 5.05
N TRP A 8 -20.08 8.23 5.43
CA TRP A 8 -20.62 7.16 6.26
C TRP A 8 -20.55 5.79 5.56
N MET A 9 -20.78 5.73 4.25
CA MET A 9 -20.69 4.49 3.47
C MET A 9 -19.25 3.98 3.29
N VAL A 10 -18.26 4.86 3.13
CA VAL A 10 -16.86 4.45 2.87
C VAL A 10 -16.01 4.35 4.12
N ASP A 11 -16.44 4.92 5.25
CA ASP A 11 -15.65 4.90 6.48
C ASP A 11 -15.62 3.49 7.10
N PRO A 12 -14.44 2.85 7.20
CA PRO A 12 -14.31 1.52 7.79
C PRO A 12 -14.67 1.47 9.28
N LYS A 13 -14.76 2.61 9.98
CA LYS A 13 -15.23 2.65 11.37
C LYS A 13 -16.74 2.54 11.49
N ARG A 14 -17.48 2.87 10.43
CA ARG A 14 -18.94 2.94 10.42
C ARG A 14 -19.58 1.87 9.56
N ASN A 15 -18.91 1.43 8.50
CA ASN A 15 -19.36 0.37 7.60
C ASN A 15 -18.49 -0.88 7.69
N TRP A 16 -19.11 -2.01 8.02
CA TRP A 16 -18.45 -3.32 8.13
C TRP A 16 -17.83 -3.80 6.81
N LEU A 17 -18.46 -3.51 5.67
CA LEU A 17 -17.95 -3.88 4.35
C LEU A 17 -16.64 -3.14 4.03
N ALA A 18 -16.60 -1.84 4.34
CA ALA A 18 -15.40 -1.03 4.19
C ALA A 18 -14.28 -1.52 5.14
N ALA A 19 -14.64 -1.93 6.36
CA ALA A 19 -13.70 -2.52 7.30
C ALA A 19 -13.10 -3.85 6.78
N LEU A 20 -13.95 -4.72 6.24
CA LEU A 20 -13.54 -6.00 5.67
C LEU A 20 -12.61 -5.79 4.47
N HIS A 21 -12.96 -4.84 3.59
CA HIS A 21 -12.14 -4.48 2.44
C HIS A 21 -10.75 -3.97 2.88
N LYS A 22 -10.71 -3.01 3.80
CA LYS A 22 -9.46 -2.47 4.36
C LYS A 22 -8.61 -3.58 4.98
N ARG A 23 -9.21 -4.46 5.79
CA ARG A 23 -8.51 -5.60 6.42
C ARG A 23 -7.93 -6.54 5.37
N THR A 24 -8.70 -6.84 4.32
CA THR A 24 -8.28 -7.75 3.25
C THR A 24 -7.09 -7.19 2.48
N ILE A 25 -7.12 -5.90 2.12
CA ILE A 25 -5.98 -5.22 1.47
C ILE A 25 -4.77 -5.19 2.40
N SER A 26 -4.96 -4.79 3.66
CA SER A 26 -3.86 -4.73 4.63
C SER A 26 -3.18 -6.08 4.81
N ASN A 27 -3.95 -7.16 4.95
CA ASN A 27 -3.39 -8.51 5.07
C ASN A 27 -2.62 -8.94 3.82
N ARG A 28 -3.14 -8.64 2.62
CA ARG A 28 -2.45 -8.96 1.35
C ARG A 28 -1.13 -8.21 1.20
N LEU A 29 -1.08 -6.94 1.61
CA LEU A 29 0.14 -6.13 1.54
C LEU A 29 1.18 -6.56 2.57
N ARG A 30 0.77 -6.88 3.80
CA ARG A 30 1.68 -7.39 4.85
C ARG A 30 2.38 -8.67 4.42
N LYS A 31 1.68 -9.61 3.77
CA LYS A 31 2.27 -10.85 3.23
C LYS A 31 3.44 -10.62 2.28
N TYR A 32 3.48 -9.49 1.56
CA TYR A 32 4.59 -9.12 0.68
C TYR A 32 5.51 -8.04 1.29
N GLY A 33 5.23 -7.60 2.53
CA GLY A 33 5.99 -6.56 3.21
C GLY A 33 5.91 -5.20 2.51
N LEU A 34 4.80 -4.90 1.84
CA LEU A 34 4.54 -3.66 1.11
C LEU A 34 3.66 -2.71 1.93
N ARG A 35 3.84 -1.40 1.72
CA ARG A 35 2.90 -0.37 2.13
C ARG A 35 1.93 -0.06 0.99
N TYR A 36 0.80 0.54 1.32
CA TYR A 36 -0.18 0.95 0.31
C TYR A 36 0.43 1.93 -0.70
N ASP A 37 1.21 2.90 -0.23
CA ASP A 37 1.84 3.92 -1.06
C ASP A 37 2.92 3.36 -2.00
N ASP A 38 3.45 2.17 -1.71
CA ASP A 38 4.47 1.55 -2.56
C ASP A 38 3.89 1.14 -3.92
N LEU A 39 2.56 0.96 -4.02
CA LEU A 39 1.83 0.57 -5.24
C LEU A 39 1.72 1.68 -6.30
N TYR A 40 2.04 2.93 -5.94
CA TYR A 40 1.92 4.06 -6.85
C TYR A 40 3.06 4.09 -7.88
N ASP A 41 2.76 3.83 -9.15
CA ASP A 41 3.77 3.77 -10.21
C ASP A 41 4.18 5.18 -10.69
N PRO A 42 5.46 5.59 -10.53
CA PRO A 42 5.95 6.87 -11.01
C PRO A 42 6.00 7.00 -12.54
N MET A 43 5.88 5.90 -13.29
CA MET A 43 5.78 5.95 -14.75
C MET A 43 4.36 6.22 -15.24
N TYR A 44 3.34 5.94 -14.42
CA TYR A 44 1.94 6.12 -14.76
C TYR A 44 1.45 7.56 -14.54
N ASP A 45 1.98 8.24 -13.51
CA ASP A 45 1.59 9.60 -13.14
C ASP A 45 2.83 10.48 -12.88
N LEU A 46 2.88 11.62 -13.56
CA LEU A 46 3.94 12.62 -13.41
C LEU A 46 3.94 13.22 -12.00
N ASP A 47 2.78 13.34 -11.36
CA ASP A 47 2.66 13.88 -10.01
C ASP A 47 3.27 12.93 -8.96
N ILE A 48 3.13 11.62 -9.17
CA ILE A 48 3.77 10.60 -8.32
C ILE A 48 5.29 10.69 -8.47
N LYS A 49 5.80 10.82 -9.70
CA LYS A 49 7.24 10.96 -9.95
C LYS A 49 7.81 12.19 -9.24
N GLU A 50 7.13 13.32 -9.35
CA GLU A 50 7.55 14.56 -8.71
C GLU A 50 7.47 14.48 -7.18
N ALA A 51 6.44 13.85 -6.63
CA ALA A 51 6.33 13.60 -5.20
C ALA A 51 7.51 12.77 -4.65
N LEU A 52 7.95 11.74 -5.40
CA LEU A 52 9.11 10.94 -5.02
C LEU A 52 10.42 11.71 -5.09
N ASN A 53 10.58 12.59 -6.08
CA ASN A 53 11.77 13.43 -6.20
C ASN A 53 11.92 14.41 -5.03
N ARG A 54 10.81 14.81 -4.41
CA ARG A 54 10.77 15.73 -3.25
C ARG A 54 10.98 15.02 -1.91
N LEU A 55 10.76 13.71 -1.84
CA LEU A 55 10.91 12.96 -0.60
C LEU A 55 12.41 12.80 -0.23
N PRO A 56 12.73 12.66 1.07
CA PRO A 56 14.08 12.33 1.50
C PRO A 56 14.55 11.01 0.88
N ARG A 57 15.84 10.94 0.56
CA ARG A 57 16.45 9.81 -0.13
C ARG A 57 16.27 8.50 0.64
N GLU A 58 16.37 8.54 1.96
CA GLU A 58 16.22 7.38 2.84
C GLU A 58 14.83 6.75 2.73
N VAL A 59 13.80 7.57 2.52
CA VAL A 59 12.41 7.11 2.36
C VAL A 59 12.23 6.41 1.02
N VAL A 60 12.81 6.97 -0.04
CA VAL A 60 12.77 6.41 -1.40
C VAL A 60 13.57 5.11 -1.48
N ASP A 61 14.76 5.08 -0.87
CA ASP A 61 15.60 3.88 -0.84
C ASP A 61 14.92 2.75 -0.05
N ALA A 62 14.31 3.05 1.11
CA ALA A 62 13.52 2.08 1.86
C ALA A 62 12.30 1.56 1.08
N ARG A 63 11.64 2.42 0.29
CA ARG A 63 10.58 2.00 -0.64
C ARG A 63 11.10 1.02 -1.69
N ASN A 64 12.21 1.35 -2.34
CA ASN A 64 12.81 0.52 -3.38
C ASN A 64 13.25 -0.85 -2.84
N GLN A 65 13.75 -0.90 -1.61
CA GLN A 65 14.05 -2.17 -0.93
C GLN A 65 12.80 -3.03 -0.70
N ARG A 66 11.69 -2.43 -0.25
CA ARG A 66 10.41 -3.16 -0.08
C ARG A 66 9.90 -3.72 -1.41
N LEU A 67 9.92 -2.91 -2.47
CA LEU A 67 9.51 -3.34 -3.81
C LEU A 67 10.37 -4.49 -4.34
N LYS A 68 11.70 -4.39 -4.20
CA LYS A 68 12.62 -5.46 -4.61
C LYS A 68 12.35 -6.76 -3.85
N ARG A 69 12.16 -6.68 -2.54
CA ARG A 69 11.81 -7.84 -1.72
C ARG A 69 10.47 -8.47 -2.12
N ALA A 70 9.46 -7.65 -2.37
CA ALA A 70 8.14 -8.14 -2.79
C ALA A 70 8.21 -8.84 -4.16
N MET A 71 9.00 -8.30 -5.10
CA MET A 71 9.22 -8.95 -6.40
C MET A 71 9.95 -10.30 -6.26
N ASP A 72 10.96 -10.38 -5.39
CA ASP A 72 11.67 -11.63 -5.10
C ASP A 72 10.74 -12.70 -4.49
N LEU A 73 9.94 -12.33 -3.47
CA LEU A 73 8.94 -13.21 -2.88
C LEU A 73 7.88 -13.66 -3.89
N SER A 74 7.40 -12.73 -4.73
CA SER A 74 6.43 -13.03 -5.79
C SER A 74 7.00 -14.02 -6.81
N MET A 75 8.27 -13.87 -7.20
CA MET A 75 8.93 -14.77 -8.15
C MET A 75 9.10 -16.18 -7.55
N LYS A 76 9.33 -16.28 -6.24
CA LYS A 76 9.47 -17.54 -5.50
C LYS A 76 8.14 -18.20 -5.16
N HIS A 77 7.00 -17.51 -5.36
CA HIS A 77 5.69 -17.92 -4.86
C HIS A 77 5.66 -18.15 -3.34
N GLU A 78 6.43 -17.33 -2.59
CA GLU A 78 6.54 -17.37 -1.14
C GLU A 78 6.04 -16.06 -0.51
N TYR A 79 5.75 -16.10 0.80
CA TYR A 79 5.36 -14.91 1.56
C TYR A 79 6.44 -14.53 2.56
N LEU A 80 6.39 -13.28 3.02
CA LEU A 80 7.26 -12.79 4.07
C LEU A 80 7.00 -13.59 5.36
N PRO A 81 8.03 -13.96 6.14
CA PRO A 81 7.85 -14.63 7.43
C PRO A 81 6.92 -13.87 8.37
N ASP A 82 6.11 -14.58 9.16
CA ASP A 82 5.05 -14.01 10.00
C ASP A 82 5.56 -13.04 11.08
N ASP A 83 6.82 -13.17 11.52
CA ASP A 83 7.49 -12.27 12.46
C ASP A 83 7.83 -10.90 11.84
N LEU A 84 7.93 -10.85 10.51
CA LEU A 84 8.26 -9.65 9.73
C LEU A 84 7.03 -9.03 9.03
N GLN A 85 5.87 -9.71 9.04
CA GLN A 85 4.60 -9.23 8.48
C GLN A 85 3.92 -8.19 9.37
#